data_AF-A0A924M1Y1-F1
#
_entry.id   AF-A0A924M1Y1-F1
#
_cell.length_a   1.000
_cell.length_b   1.000
_cell.length_c   1.000
_cell.angle_alpha   90.00
_cell.angle_beta   90.00
_cell.angle_gamma   90.00
#
_symmetry.space_group_name_H-M   'P 1'
#
loop_
_entity.id
_entity.type
_entity.pdbx_description
1 polymer ?
#
loop_
_entity_poly.entity_id
_entity_poly.type
_entity_poly.pdbx_seq_one_letter_code
_entity_poly.pdbx_strand_id
1 'polypeptide(L)'
;RKVILGAAGQVIECRGLLRPYVEGSTDPDAALEGRDIILPALKVGQKLDAEKVEPKGHTTQPPARYTEASLVQALEGAGIGRPSTYANILSTIQDRGYVVKKGSALVPTWTGFATVQLLEQHFPNLVNYDFTARMEEDLDEIAGGRQGRVKYLTDFYSGADGLRSAIDSRLGEIDAIKISTIPTPRLGNSGIEVRVGRFGAYLKREESKANLPPDLLPDDLTLEKAEELLSNSGKNDTLGDDPETLLPVIAKAGRFGPYVQLGEETPPVRTASLFPSDKLEELTLERALELLKIPRMVGISEGEEVWAFNGRYGPYLKRGDETRNLGGHEALLTISLEETEVLFRQPAQRRGRGPSQSVVQTFEFEDRKPIELRAGRFGPYLTDGELNAYIRKDEDPAALKADEVRVMLLERGKPPKAKTSSAVGSAKKTGTKKPTSKSASSSKVSSSKARAKKPAAKPSSSVRKPVSSAARAKTVKAPPAEKSAKVDWGDLKVHLSVLTDLERKLITSIRDDGKKAEDVAPGLGLEVAKAKGMALQISKKLNQAYRAARG
;
A
#
# COMPACT_ATOMS: atom_id res chain seq x y z
N ARG A 1 45.86 -17.50 33.34
CA ARG A 1 44.37 -17.47 33.45
C ARG A 1 43.87 -18.88 33.10
N LYS A 2 42.80 -19.39 33.73
CA LYS A 2 42.06 -20.52 33.17
C LYS A 2 41.14 -19.98 32.07
N VAL A 3 41.00 -20.71 30.97
CA VAL A 3 40.07 -20.40 29.86
C VAL A 3 39.07 -21.55 29.80
N ILE A 4 37.80 -21.24 29.56
CA ILE A 4 36.74 -22.23 29.39
C ILE A 4 36.37 -22.24 27.90
N LEU A 5 36.41 -23.41 27.28
CA LEU A 5 35.93 -23.65 25.93
C LEU A 5 34.67 -24.51 26.02
N GLY A 6 33.69 -24.22 25.16
CA GLY A 6 32.46 -24.99 25.05
C GLY A 6 32.28 -25.52 23.64
N ALA A 7 31.88 -26.79 23.53
CA ALA A 7 31.41 -27.40 22.30
C ALA A 7 30.01 -27.95 22.54
N ALA A 8 29.14 -27.81 21.54
CA ALA A 8 27.80 -28.38 21.52
C ALA A 8 27.63 -29.14 20.20
N GLY A 9 26.97 -30.29 20.27
CA GLY A 9 26.69 -31.14 19.13
C GLY A 9 25.30 -31.75 19.25
N GLN A 10 24.79 -32.27 18.14
CA GLN A 10 23.46 -32.85 18.04
C GLN A 10 23.52 -34.02 17.05
N VAL A 11 22.87 -35.12 17.39
CA VAL A 11 22.78 -36.32 16.55
C VAL A 11 21.32 -36.80 16.54
N ILE A 12 20.76 -37.03 15.36
CA ILE A 12 19.37 -37.47 15.17
C ILE A 12 19.32 -39.00 15.14
N GLU A 13 19.16 -39.62 16.32
CA GLU A 13 19.06 -41.08 16.47
C GLU A 13 17.92 -41.73 15.65
N CYS A 14 16.81 -41.01 15.48
CA CYS A 14 15.67 -41.46 14.70
C CYS A 14 15.13 -40.34 13.80
N ARG A 15 15.32 -40.46 12.48
CA ARG A 15 14.93 -39.42 11.50
C ARG A 15 13.41 -39.23 11.39
N GLY A 16 12.59 -40.27 11.63
CA GLY A 16 11.12 -40.16 11.72
C GLY A 16 10.47 -39.41 10.55
N LEU A 17 9.75 -38.32 10.85
CA LEU A 17 9.09 -37.42 9.89
C LEU A 17 10.07 -36.71 8.93
N LEU A 18 11.35 -36.61 9.28
CA LEU A 18 12.35 -35.92 8.46
C LEU A 18 12.73 -36.70 7.20
N ARG A 19 12.52 -38.04 7.16
CA ARG A 19 12.74 -38.86 5.95
C ARG A 19 11.89 -38.38 4.75
N PRO A 20 10.56 -38.25 4.86
CA PRO A 20 9.74 -37.77 3.74
C PRO A 20 9.76 -36.24 3.55
N TYR A 21 10.19 -35.45 4.53
CA TYR A 21 10.06 -33.99 4.45
C TYR A 21 11.05 -33.22 5.34
N VAL A 22 11.73 -32.21 4.76
CA VAL A 22 12.52 -31.22 5.49
C VAL A 22 12.14 -29.83 5.00
N GLU A 23 11.72 -28.95 5.91
CA GLU A 23 11.39 -27.56 5.59
C GLU A 23 12.60 -26.85 4.95
N GLY A 24 12.36 -26.21 3.80
CA GLY A 24 13.37 -25.46 3.06
C GLY A 24 14.23 -26.26 2.07
N SER A 25 14.00 -27.57 1.89
CA SER A 25 14.70 -28.37 0.88
C SER A 25 13.75 -29.23 0.04
N THR A 26 14.11 -29.44 -1.23
CA THR A 26 13.49 -30.45 -2.11
C THR A 26 14.16 -31.82 -2.03
N ASP A 27 15.34 -31.90 -1.40
CA ASP A 27 16.02 -33.16 -1.05
C ASP A 27 16.09 -33.25 0.49
N PRO A 28 15.32 -34.17 1.12
CA PRO A 28 15.30 -34.28 2.57
C PRO A 28 16.55 -34.95 3.15
N ASP A 29 17.15 -35.93 2.49
CA ASP A 29 18.30 -36.66 3.04
C ASP A 29 19.58 -35.79 2.95
N ALA A 30 19.83 -35.12 1.82
CA ALA A 30 20.95 -34.17 1.70
C ALA A 30 20.83 -32.99 2.69
N ALA A 31 19.60 -32.58 3.03
CA ALA A 31 19.34 -31.52 4.01
C ALA A 31 19.45 -31.98 5.48
N LEU A 32 19.61 -33.29 5.73
CA LEU A 32 19.84 -33.87 7.06
C LEU A 32 21.31 -34.18 7.32
N GLU A 33 22.06 -34.63 6.31
CA GLU A 33 23.49 -34.93 6.46
C GLU A 33 24.32 -33.71 6.92
N GLY A 34 23.90 -32.49 6.53
CA GLY A 34 24.49 -31.24 7.00
C GLY A 34 24.05 -30.76 8.40
N ARG A 35 23.23 -31.51 9.15
CA ARG A 35 22.70 -31.10 10.47
C ARG A 35 23.25 -31.88 11.67
N ASP A 36 23.76 -33.09 11.48
CA ASP A 36 24.32 -33.90 12.58
C ASP A 36 25.75 -33.43 12.93
N ILE A 37 25.90 -32.72 14.04
CA ILE A 37 27.21 -32.34 14.61
C ILE A 37 27.63 -33.43 15.60
N ILE A 38 28.25 -34.48 15.06
CA ILE A 38 28.74 -35.63 15.84
C ILE A 38 29.98 -35.21 16.66
N LEU A 39 29.91 -35.36 17.98
CA LEU A 39 31.04 -35.19 18.89
C LEU A 39 31.64 -36.56 19.29
N PRO A 40 32.96 -36.66 19.50
CA PRO A 40 33.57 -37.89 20.00
C PRO A 40 33.13 -38.19 21.45
N ALA A 41 33.19 -39.47 21.83
CA ALA A 41 32.91 -39.89 23.20
C ALA A 41 34.04 -39.45 24.16
N LEU A 42 33.74 -38.52 25.05
CA LEU A 42 34.69 -37.92 26.00
C LEU A 42 34.37 -38.28 27.46
N LYS A 43 35.39 -38.26 28.32
CA LYS A 43 35.27 -38.50 29.78
C LYS A 43 35.68 -37.27 30.59
N VAL A 44 35.06 -37.07 31.75
CA VAL A 44 35.41 -35.99 32.68
C VAL A 44 36.86 -36.13 33.12
N GLY A 45 37.66 -35.07 32.97
CA GLY A 45 39.09 -35.07 33.30
C GLY A 45 40.01 -35.63 32.20
N GLN A 46 39.47 -36.04 31.05
CA GLN A 46 40.27 -36.40 29.88
C GLN A 46 41.11 -35.20 29.40
N LYS A 47 42.40 -35.43 29.15
CA LYS A 47 43.27 -34.45 28.50
C LYS A 47 42.91 -34.36 27.01
N LEU A 48 42.92 -33.15 26.48
CA LEU A 48 42.68 -32.84 25.07
C LEU A 48 43.74 -31.84 24.62
N ASP A 49 44.39 -32.13 23.51
CA ASP A 49 45.39 -31.25 22.90
C ASP A 49 44.73 -30.38 21.84
N ALA A 50 45.12 -29.10 21.77
CA ALA A 50 44.51 -28.13 20.86
C ALA A 50 45.29 -28.07 19.54
N GLU A 51 44.85 -28.82 18.53
CA GLU A 51 45.50 -28.89 17.20
C GLU A 51 45.65 -27.52 16.52
N LYS A 52 44.64 -26.65 16.66
CA LYS A 52 44.61 -25.32 16.05
C LYS A 52 43.83 -24.33 16.91
N VAL A 53 44.30 -23.08 16.96
CA VAL A 53 43.60 -21.96 17.61
C VAL A 53 43.48 -20.82 16.62
N GLU A 54 42.26 -20.48 16.21
CA GLU A 54 41.96 -19.39 15.27
C GLU A 54 41.19 -18.26 15.99
N PRO A 55 41.72 -17.02 16.07
CA PRO A 55 40.96 -15.89 16.58
C PRO A 55 39.91 -15.45 15.54
N LYS A 56 38.63 -15.70 15.82
CA LYS A 56 37.52 -15.31 14.95
C LYS A 56 36.83 -14.05 15.47
N GLY A 57 36.90 -12.98 14.69
CA GLY A 57 36.13 -11.77 14.94
C GLY A 57 34.67 -11.95 14.53
N HIS A 58 33.74 -11.51 15.37
CA HIS A 58 32.31 -11.56 15.11
C HIS A 58 31.68 -10.19 15.41
N THR A 59 30.79 -9.73 14.54
CA THR A 59 30.02 -8.49 14.71
C THR A 59 28.55 -8.84 14.88
N THR A 60 27.85 -8.20 15.81
CA THR A 60 26.40 -8.38 15.98
C THR A 60 25.66 -7.81 14.78
N GLN A 61 24.93 -8.69 14.08
CA GLN A 61 24.05 -8.31 12.98
C GLN A 61 22.75 -7.70 13.50
N PRO A 62 22.12 -6.76 12.76
CA PRO A 62 20.80 -6.27 13.10
C PRO A 62 19.73 -7.37 12.93
N PRO A 63 18.53 -7.22 13.52
CA PRO A 63 17.40 -8.11 13.26
C PRO A 63 17.11 -8.22 11.76
N ALA A 64 16.86 -9.43 11.28
CA ALA A 64 16.52 -9.66 9.88
C ALA A 64 15.20 -8.97 9.52
N ARG A 65 15.13 -8.39 8.31
CA ARG A 65 13.88 -7.86 7.76
C ARG A 65 12.89 -9.01 7.50
N TYR A 66 11.61 -8.68 7.50
CA TYR A 66 10.58 -9.60 7.04
C TYR A 66 10.76 -9.99 5.56
N THR A 67 10.50 -11.25 5.25
CA THR A 67 10.16 -11.70 3.89
C THR A 67 8.63 -11.82 3.81
N GLU A 68 8.08 -12.10 2.63
CA GLU A 68 6.63 -12.39 2.51
C GLU A 68 6.21 -13.55 3.44
N ALA A 69 7.01 -14.62 3.51
CA ALA A 69 6.72 -15.77 4.37
C ALA A 69 6.76 -15.42 5.87
N SER A 70 7.81 -14.73 6.34
CA SER A 70 7.90 -14.38 7.77
C SER A 70 6.95 -13.24 8.17
N LEU A 71 6.51 -12.39 7.23
CA LEU A 71 5.43 -11.44 7.48
C LEU A 71 4.08 -12.14 7.61
N VAL A 72 3.77 -13.12 6.75
CA VAL A 72 2.54 -13.93 6.89
C VAL A 72 2.54 -14.71 8.21
N GLN A 73 3.66 -15.32 8.59
CA GLN A 73 3.81 -16.00 9.89
C GLN A 73 3.61 -15.03 11.07
N ALA A 74 4.09 -13.79 10.96
CA ALA A 74 3.89 -12.76 11.99
C ALA A 74 2.44 -12.26 12.06
N LEU A 75 1.77 -12.12 10.92
CA LEU A 75 0.34 -11.76 10.84
C LEU A 75 -0.55 -12.86 11.44
N GLU A 76 -0.30 -14.12 11.08
CA GLU A 76 -0.98 -15.29 11.64
C GLU A 76 -0.74 -15.40 13.16
N GLY A 77 0.52 -15.27 13.62
CA GLY A 77 0.86 -15.26 15.04
C GLY A 77 0.29 -14.10 15.84
N ALA A 78 -0.08 -13.00 15.18
CA ALA A 78 -0.79 -11.86 15.77
C ALA A 78 -2.33 -11.96 15.63
N GLY A 79 -2.87 -12.99 14.96
CA GLY A 79 -4.31 -13.13 14.68
C GLY A 79 -4.86 -12.15 13.63
N ILE A 80 -3.99 -11.42 12.93
CA ILE A 80 -4.34 -10.36 11.97
C ILE A 80 -4.48 -10.96 10.57
N GLY A 81 -5.66 -10.75 9.96
CA GLY A 81 -5.97 -11.32 8.66
C GLY A 81 -6.20 -12.84 8.70
N ARG A 82 -6.41 -13.43 7.53
CA ARG A 82 -6.88 -14.81 7.32
C ARG A 82 -6.25 -15.38 6.04
N PRO A 83 -6.31 -16.71 5.79
CA PRO A 83 -5.76 -17.33 4.58
C PRO A 83 -6.24 -16.71 3.26
N SER A 84 -7.45 -16.12 3.24
CA SER A 84 -8.01 -15.41 2.09
C SER A 84 -7.57 -13.95 1.94
N THR A 85 -6.85 -13.38 2.90
CA THR A 85 -6.41 -11.96 2.88
C THR A 85 -4.90 -11.77 2.85
N TYR A 86 -4.08 -12.72 3.32
CA TYR A 86 -2.60 -12.57 3.36
C TYR A 86 -1.98 -12.11 2.04
N ALA A 87 -2.29 -12.76 0.91
CA ALA A 87 -1.78 -12.37 -0.40
C ALA A 87 -2.26 -10.97 -0.85
N ASN A 88 -3.50 -10.60 -0.51
CA ASN A 88 -4.08 -9.30 -0.83
C ASN A 88 -3.50 -8.18 0.06
N ILE A 89 -3.11 -8.49 1.31
CA ILE A 89 -2.40 -7.56 2.19
C ILE A 89 -1.01 -7.29 1.60
N LEU A 90 -0.26 -8.34 1.26
CA LEU A 90 1.08 -8.25 0.66
C LEU A 90 1.11 -7.47 -0.66
N SER A 91 0.16 -7.69 -1.57
CA SER A 91 0.06 -6.89 -2.79
C SER A 91 -0.33 -5.45 -2.48
N THR A 92 -1.38 -5.21 -1.68
CA THR A 92 -1.89 -3.85 -1.40
C THR A 92 -0.84 -2.93 -0.78
N ILE A 93 0.06 -3.43 0.08
CA ILE A 93 1.14 -2.59 0.67
C ILE A 93 2.28 -2.29 -0.31
N GLN A 94 2.51 -3.16 -1.31
CA GLN A 94 3.49 -2.97 -2.37
C GLN A 94 2.93 -2.07 -3.49
N ASP A 95 1.73 -2.37 -3.99
CA ASP A 95 1.03 -1.62 -5.06
C ASP A 95 0.79 -0.14 -4.69
N ARG A 96 0.67 0.16 -3.39
CA ARG A 96 0.52 1.52 -2.85
C ARG A 96 1.85 2.19 -2.47
N GLY A 97 2.98 1.50 -2.64
CA GLY A 97 4.31 2.04 -2.35
C GLY A 97 4.60 2.31 -0.88
N TYR A 98 3.92 1.62 0.06
CA TYR A 98 4.28 1.67 1.49
C TYR A 98 5.49 0.77 1.80
N VAL A 99 5.65 -0.30 1.02
CA VAL A 99 6.73 -1.29 1.14
C VAL A 99 7.30 -1.57 -0.25
N VAL A 100 8.62 -1.69 -0.36
CA VAL A 100 9.33 -2.15 -1.56
C VAL A 100 10.09 -3.44 -1.26
N LYS A 101 10.33 -4.25 -2.30
CA LYS A 101 10.99 -5.56 -2.19
C LYS A 101 12.42 -5.48 -2.71
N LYS A 102 13.42 -5.63 -1.83
CA LYS A 102 14.85 -5.67 -2.18
C LYS A 102 15.33 -7.13 -2.06
N GLY A 103 15.35 -7.85 -3.19
CA GLY A 103 15.57 -9.29 -3.23
C GLY A 103 14.37 -10.06 -2.64
N SER A 104 14.59 -10.80 -1.55
CA SER A 104 13.53 -11.48 -0.79
C SER A 104 12.97 -10.66 0.38
N ALA A 105 13.62 -9.55 0.74
CA ALA A 105 13.29 -8.75 1.91
C ALA A 105 12.30 -7.61 1.58
N LEU A 106 11.33 -7.43 2.46
CA LEU A 106 10.39 -6.31 2.45
C LEU A 106 10.98 -5.13 3.23
N VAL A 107 10.96 -3.93 2.65
CA VAL A 107 11.51 -2.70 3.24
C VAL A 107 10.45 -1.60 3.23
N PRO A 108 10.14 -0.96 4.38
CA PRO A 108 9.23 0.18 4.39
C PRO A 108 9.81 1.37 3.61
N THR A 109 8.97 2.08 2.88
CA THR A 109 9.32 3.35 2.24
C THR A 109 9.14 4.52 3.20
N TRP A 110 9.70 5.69 2.86
CA TRP A 110 9.43 6.94 3.57
C TRP A 110 7.92 7.27 3.66
N THR A 111 7.15 6.97 2.60
CA THR A 111 5.68 7.10 2.59
C THR A 111 5.02 6.12 3.56
N GLY A 112 5.56 4.91 3.69
CA GLY A 112 5.20 3.95 4.74
C GLY A 112 5.40 4.54 6.14
N PHE A 113 6.59 5.07 6.43
CA PHE A 113 6.88 5.75 7.71
C PHE A 113 5.92 6.91 7.99
N ALA A 114 5.72 7.84 7.05
CA ALA A 114 4.77 8.96 7.22
C ALA A 114 3.34 8.49 7.55
N THR A 115 2.90 7.41 6.89
CA THR A 115 1.54 6.87 7.06
C THR A 115 1.39 6.16 8.41
N VAL A 116 2.38 5.37 8.82
CA VAL A 116 2.41 4.73 10.15
C VAL A 116 2.49 5.78 11.25
N GLN A 117 3.37 6.77 11.13
CA GLN A 117 3.54 7.87 12.08
C GLN A 117 2.24 8.68 12.28
N LEU A 118 1.50 8.98 11.20
CA LEU A 118 0.17 9.60 11.28
C LEU A 118 -0.80 8.74 12.10
N LEU A 119 -0.84 7.43 11.82
CA LEU A 119 -1.78 6.50 12.45
C LEU A 119 -1.42 6.18 13.90
N GLU A 120 -0.14 6.06 14.25
CA GLU A 120 0.30 5.84 15.63
C GLU A 120 0.05 7.07 16.51
N GLN A 121 0.28 8.28 16.00
CA GLN A 121 0.08 9.52 16.76
C GLN A 121 -1.41 9.88 16.88
N HIS A 122 -2.16 9.87 15.77
CA HIS A 122 -3.56 10.33 15.77
C HIS A 122 -4.59 9.19 15.87
N PHE A 123 -4.27 7.93 15.55
CA PHE A 123 -5.24 6.82 15.54
C PHE A 123 -4.71 5.50 16.14
N PRO A 124 -3.98 5.48 17.28
CA PRO A 124 -3.25 4.30 17.78
C PRO A 124 -4.13 3.05 17.97
N ASN A 125 -5.41 3.22 18.31
CA ASN A 125 -6.36 2.11 18.43
C ASN A 125 -6.56 1.36 17.10
N LEU A 126 -6.53 2.05 15.95
CA LEU A 126 -6.79 1.46 14.63
C LEU A 126 -5.59 0.70 14.05
N VAL A 127 -4.38 0.94 14.58
CA VAL A 127 -3.15 0.20 14.21
C VAL A 127 -2.67 -0.74 15.31
N ASN A 128 -3.37 -0.81 16.44
CA ASN A 128 -3.07 -1.76 17.50
C ASN A 128 -3.35 -3.19 17.06
N TYR A 129 -2.41 -4.10 17.34
CA TYR A 129 -2.50 -5.50 16.91
C TYR A 129 -3.65 -6.23 17.60
N ASP A 130 -3.82 -6.09 18.92
CA ASP A 130 -4.89 -6.74 19.67
C ASP A 130 -6.29 -6.21 19.27
N PHE A 131 -6.38 -4.96 18.79
CA PHE A 131 -7.62 -4.40 18.25
C PHE A 131 -7.95 -5.04 16.90
N THR A 132 -6.98 -5.09 15.99
CA THR A 132 -7.15 -5.68 14.66
C THR A 132 -7.46 -7.18 14.72
N ALA A 133 -6.80 -7.93 15.61
CA ALA A 133 -7.09 -9.34 15.84
C ALA A 133 -8.53 -9.57 16.33
N ARG A 134 -8.98 -8.79 17.33
CA ARG A 134 -10.37 -8.82 17.82
C ARG A 134 -11.39 -8.38 16.77
N MET A 135 -11.04 -7.44 15.90
CA MET A 135 -11.88 -7.02 14.77
C MET A 135 -12.13 -8.18 13.80
N GLU A 136 -11.11 -8.99 13.50
CA GLU A 136 -11.25 -10.19 12.67
C GLU A 136 -12.03 -11.31 13.41
N GLU A 137 -11.82 -11.50 14.73
CA GLU A 137 -12.61 -12.42 15.56
C GLU A 137 -14.11 -12.04 15.59
N ASP A 138 -14.45 -10.75 15.76
CA ASP A 138 -15.82 -10.23 15.71
C ASP A 138 -16.48 -10.52 14.34
N LEU A 139 -15.72 -10.48 13.25
CA LEU A 139 -16.19 -10.80 11.91
C LEU A 139 -16.44 -12.31 11.74
N ASP A 140 -15.60 -13.17 12.31
CA ASP A 140 -15.81 -14.63 12.36
C ASP A 140 -17.01 -15.01 13.26
N GLU A 141 -17.27 -14.29 14.35
CA GLU A 141 -18.48 -14.42 15.17
C GLU A 141 -19.75 -13.99 14.40
N ILE A 142 -19.67 -12.95 13.56
CA ILE A 142 -20.76 -12.53 12.66
C ILE A 142 -21.00 -13.60 11.58
N ALA A 143 -19.94 -14.10 10.93
CA ALA A 143 -20.02 -15.15 9.92
C ALA A 143 -20.58 -16.46 10.50
N GLY A 144 -20.20 -16.78 11.75
CA GLY A 144 -20.73 -17.89 12.54
C GLY A 144 -22.14 -17.67 13.10
N GLY A 145 -22.80 -16.54 12.81
CA GLY A 145 -24.17 -16.23 13.23
C GLY A 145 -24.35 -15.96 14.72
N ARG A 146 -23.26 -15.77 15.47
CA ARG A 146 -23.25 -15.52 16.92
C ARG A 146 -23.36 -14.03 17.26
N GLN A 147 -22.94 -13.16 16.33
CA GLN A 147 -22.96 -11.71 16.48
C GLN A 147 -23.74 -10.99 15.36
N GLY A 148 -24.43 -9.90 15.70
CA GLY A 148 -25.29 -9.17 14.78
C GLY A 148 -24.56 -8.04 14.03
N ARG A 149 -24.29 -8.24 12.73
CA ARG A 149 -23.63 -7.26 11.82
C ARG A 149 -24.06 -5.80 12.03
N VAL A 150 -25.36 -5.51 12.10
CA VAL A 150 -25.87 -4.14 12.18
C VAL A 150 -25.50 -3.48 13.51
N LYS A 151 -25.56 -4.22 14.63
CA LYS A 151 -25.11 -3.74 15.94
C LYS A 151 -23.61 -3.44 15.89
N TYR A 152 -22.81 -4.41 15.44
CA TYR A 152 -21.36 -4.27 15.33
C TYR A 152 -20.93 -3.04 14.51
N LEU A 153 -21.50 -2.83 13.32
CA LEU A 153 -21.21 -1.66 12.50
C LEU A 153 -21.65 -0.34 13.15
N THR A 154 -22.74 -0.36 13.93
CA THR A 154 -23.20 0.82 14.67
C THR A 154 -22.25 1.15 15.83
N ASP A 155 -21.83 0.15 16.59
CA ASP A 155 -20.89 0.31 17.71
C ASP A 155 -19.51 0.77 17.21
N PHE A 156 -18.99 0.14 16.15
CA PHE A 156 -17.69 0.48 15.54
C PHE A 156 -17.67 1.89 14.93
N TYR A 157 -18.71 2.30 14.21
CA TYR A 157 -18.71 3.59 13.52
C TYR A 157 -19.21 4.75 14.38
N SER A 158 -20.19 4.50 15.27
CA SER A 158 -20.95 5.53 16.00
C SER A 158 -21.10 5.27 17.50
N GLY A 159 -20.37 4.29 18.07
CA GLY A 159 -20.17 4.20 19.51
C GLY A 159 -19.32 5.37 20.05
N ALA A 160 -19.21 5.46 21.38
CA ALA A 160 -18.48 6.55 22.05
C ALA A 160 -17.00 6.63 21.61
N ASP A 161 -16.32 5.48 21.57
CA ASP A 161 -14.95 5.31 21.05
C ASP A 161 -14.92 4.94 19.55
N GLY A 162 -16.05 5.12 18.85
CA GLY A 162 -16.22 4.72 17.45
C GLY A 162 -15.43 5.58 16.46
N LEU A 163 -15.20 5.04 15.27
CA LEU A 163 -14.35 5.65 14.22
C LEU A 163 -14.70 7.12 13.94
N ARG A 164 -15.99 7.47 13.89
CA ARG A 164 -16.41 8.85 13.67
C ARG A 164 -15.98 9.79 14.81
N SER A 165 -16.15 9.37 16.06
CA SER A 165 -15.74 10.13 17.25
C SER A 165 -14.23 10.42 17.22
N ALA A 166 -13.43 9.43 16.84
CA ALA A 166 -11.97 9.56 16.69
C ALA A 166 -11.56 10.50 15.54
N ILE A 167 -12.28 10.54 14.42
CA ILE A 167 -12.01 11.46 13.30
C ILE A 167 -12.46 12.88 13.64
N ASP A 168 -13.72 13.05 14.07
CA ASP A 168 -14.34 14.36 14.31
C ASP A 168 -13.59 15.15 15.42
N SER A 169 -12.95 14.47 16.37
CA SER A 169 -12.11 15.10 17.41
C SER A 169 -10.69 15.43 16.95
N ARG A 170 -10.03 14.57 16.17
CA ARG A 170 -8.57 14.65 15.95
C ARG A 170 -8.16 15.32 14.64
N LEU A 171 -9.07 15.43 13.66
CA LEU A 171 -8.77 15.98 12.33
C LEU A 171 -8.23 17.42 12.38
N GLY A 172 -8.64 18.22 13.38
CA GLY A 172 -8.14 19.58 13.60
C GLY A 172 -6.76 19.68 14.27
N GLU A 173 -6.25 18.59 14.84
CA GLU A 173 -4.96 18.54 15.56
C GLU A 173 -3.80 18.06 14.67
N ILE A 174 -4.09 17.70 13.42
CA ILE A 174 -3.15 17.10 12.45
C ILE A 174 -2.19 18.16 11.91
N ASP A 175 -1.03 18.29 12.55
CA ASP A 175 0.10 19.06 12.01
C ASP A 175 0.77 18.28 10.87
N ALA A 176 0.36 18.62 9.64
CA ALA A 176 0.88 18.02 8.42
C ALA A 176 2.40 18.19 8.25
N ILE A 177 3.03 19.21 8.86
CA ILE A 177 4.49 19.37 8.82
C ILE A 177 5.15 18.35 9.74
N LYS A 178 4.72 18.25 11.01
CA LYS A 178 5.27 17.27 11.97
C LYS A 178 5.12 15.82 11.50
N ILE A 179 4.01 15.49 10.85
CA ILE A 179 3.77 14.16 10.28
C ILE A 179 4.63 13.92 9.03
N SER A 180 4.87 14.95 8.21
CA SER A 180 5.77 14.82 7.05
C SER A 180 7.22 14.57 7.44
N THR A 181 7.66 15.08 8.61
CA THR A 181 9.02 14.90 9.14
C THR A 181 9.18 13.52 9.79
N ILE A 182 10.02 12.68 9.19
CA ILE A 182 10.32 11.33 9.67
C ILE A 182 11.49 11.38 10.67
N PRO A 183 11.35 10.83 11.89
CA PRO A 183 12.45 10.76 12.85
C PRO A 183 13.50 9.74 12.39
N THR A 184 14.70 10.21 12.02
CA THR A 184 15.83 9.38 11.58
C THR A 184 16.99 9.41 12.58
N PRO A 185 17.11 8.44 13.51
CA PRO A 185 18.14 8.46 14.56
C PRO A 185 19.58 8.52 14.05
N ARG A 186 19.85 7.98 12.84
CA ARG A 186 21.18 8.03 12.20
C ARG A 186 21.62 9.43 11.77
N LEU A 187 20.70 10.40 11.69
CA LEU A 187 20.98 11.80 11.36
C LEU A 187 20.89 12.71 12.61
N GLY A 188 20.91 12.14 13.82
CA GLY A 188 20.76 12.87 15.08
C GLY A 188 21.72 14.07 15.21
N ASN A 189 21.22 15.16 15.80
CA ASN A 189 21.91 16.45 16.03
C ASN A 189 22.48 17.17 14.78
N SER A 190 22.42 16.58 13.58
CA SER A 190 22.97 17.17 12.34
C SER A 190 22.15 18.33 11.75
N GLY A 191 20.98 18.64 12.31
CA GLY A 191 20.01 19.59 11.74
C GLY A 191 19.34 19.13 10.44
N ILE A 192 19.58 17.89 9.99
CA ILE A 192 18.95 17.30 8.80
C ILE A 192 17.65 16.59 9.20
N GLU A 193 16.54 17.03 8.62
CA GLU A 193 15.24 16.34 8.67
C GLU A 193 15.00 15.58 7.36
N VAL A 194 14.49 14.33 7.44
CA VAL A 194 13.82 13.70 6.29
C VAL A 194 12.36 14.13 6.28
N ARG A 195 11.85 14.60 5.13
CA ARG A 195 10.44 14.98 4.94
C ARG A 195 9.81 14.29 3.74
N VAL A 196 8.54 13.94 3.84
CA VAL A 196 7.76 13.35 2.73
C VAL A 196 6.83 14.39 2.11
N GLY A 197 7.07 14.70 0.84
CA GLY A 197 6.28 15.66 0.06
C GLY A 197 5.52 15.02 -1.10
N ARG A 198 4.76 15.85 -1.82
CA ARG A 198 3.98 15.43 -3.02
C ARG A 198 4.82 14.74 -4.11
N PHE A 199 6.11 15.04 -4.18
CA PHE A 199 7.02 14.58 -5.23
C PHE A 199 8.01 13.50 -4.76
N GLY A 200 7.82 12.94 -3.57
CA GLY A 200 8.72 11.97 -2.94
C GLY A 200 9.29 12.47 -1.61
N ALA A 201 10.26 11.74 -1.08
CA ALA A 201 10.98 12.12 0.13
C ALA A 201 12.14 13.06 -0.20
N TYR A 202 12.46 13.97 0.73
CA TYR A 202 13.55 14.93 0.59
C TYR A 202 14.19 15.22 1.95
N LEU A 203 15.50 15.49 1.94
CA LEU A 203 16.23 16.05 3.06
C LEU A 203 15.97 17.55 3.16
N LYS A 204 15.91 18.07 4.37
CA LYS A 204 15.88 19.51 4.66
C LYS A 204 16.87 19.83 5.77
N ARG A 205 17.76 20.81 5.54
CA ARG A 205 18.60 21.46 6.57
C ARG A 205 18.40 22.96 6.42
N GLU A 206 17.79 23.61 7.41
CA GLU A 206 17.44 25.04 7.43
C GLU A 206 16.63 25.49 6.20
N GLU A 207 17.23 26.12 5.18
CA GLU A 207 16.56 26.46 3.91
C GLU A 207 16.83 25.45 2.79
N SER A 208 17.99 24.80 2.82
CA SER A 208 18.49 23.83 1.83
C SER A 208 17.68 22.54 1.79
N LYS A 209 17.44 22.00 0.59
CA LYS A 209 16.60 20.82 0.35
C LYS A 209 17.20 19.93 -0.75
N ALA A 210 17.36 18.64 -0.46
CA ALA A 210 17.80 17.63 -1.43
C ALA A 210 16.74 16.56 -1.62
N ASN A 211 16.38 16.22 -2.87
CA ASN A 211 15.51 15.07 -3.11
C ASN A 211 16.24 13.77 -2.75
N LEU A 212 15.55 12.83 -2.09
CA LEU A 212 16.09 11.49 -1.84
C LEU A 212 15.86 10.60 -3.07
N PRO A 213 16.87 9.87 -3.57
CA PRO A 213 16.68 8.90 -4.65
C PRO A 213 15.64 7.84 -4.28
N PRO A 214 14.77 7.40 -5.21
CA PRO A 214 13.67 6.48 -4.91
C PRO A 214 14.16 5.10 -4.44
N ASP A 215 15.33 4.66 -4.91
CA ASP A 215 15.94 3.37 -4.55
C ASP A 215 16.76 3.41 -3.25
N LEU A 216 16.92 4.59 -2.64
CA LEU A 216 17.67 4.75 -1.39
C LEU A 216 16.80 4.33 -0.19
N LEU A 217 17.16 3.20 0.43
CA LEU A 217 16.43 2.70 1.58
C LEU A 217 16.61 3.60 2.82
N PRO A 218 15.62 3.62 3.74
CA PRO A 218 15.73 4.36 5.00
C PRO A 218 16.91 3.97 5.90
N ASP A 219 17.44 2.76 5.77
CA ASP A 219 18.66 2.32 6.48
C ASP A 219 19.95 2.37 5.62
N ASP A 220 19.84 2.65 4.32
CA ASP A 220 20.99 2.98 3.46
C ASP A 220 21.35 4.49 3.57
N LEU A 221 20.54 5.29 4.28
CA LEU A 221 20.78 6.71 4.56
C LEU A 221 21.74 6.88 5.75
N THR A 222 23.00 7.21 5.46
CA THR A 222 24.02 7.64 6.43
C THR A 222 24.11 9.17 6.50
N LEU A 223 24.79 9.71 7.52
CA LEU A 223 25.06 11.15 7.62
C LEU A 223 25.89 11.65 6.43
N GLU A 224 26.98 10.96 6.11
CA GLU A 224 27.86 11.26 4.95
C GLU A 224 27.05 11.38 3.66
N LYS A 225 26.16 10.42 3.39
CA LYS A 225 25.32 10.40 2.19
C LYS A 225 24.21 11.47 2.22
N ALA A 226 23.73 11.84 3.40
CA ALA A 226 22.81 12.97 3.54
C ALA A 226 23.49 14.32 3.25
N GLU A 227 24.76 14.47 3.62
CA GLU A 227 25.55 15.68 3.36
C GLU A 227 26.08 15.74 1.92
N GLU A 228 26.41 14.59 1.31
CA GLU A 228 26.62 14.46 -0.14
C GLU A 228 25.38 14.92 -0.93
N LEU A 229 24.19 14.41 -0.58
CA LEU A 229 22.94 14.81 -1.25
C LEU A 229 22.61 16.29 -1.03
N LEU A 230 22.82 16.84 0.18
CA LEU A 230 22.60 18.26 0.45
C LEU A 230 23.59 19.17 -0.29
N SER A 231 24.88 18.84 -0.32
CA SER A 231 25.88 19.62 -1.06
C SER A 231 25.69 19.55 -2.57
N ASN A 232 25.32 18.38 -3.11
CA ASN A 232 24.94 18.24 -4.52
C ASN A 232 23.59 18.89 -4.85
N SER A 233 22.65 19.04 -3.91
CA SER A 233 21.37 19.74 -4.18
C SER A 233 21.49 21.24 -4.42
N GLY A 234 22.62 21.85 -4.00
CA GLY A 234 23.00 23.22 -4.36
C GLY A 234 23.72 23.31 -5.71
N LYS A 235 24.17 22.19 -6.28
CA LYS A 235 24.71 22.15 -7.64
C LYS A 235 23.56 22.19 -8.65
N ASN A 236 23.10 23.41 -8.87
CA ASN A 236 22.99 23.91 -10.23
C ASN A 236 24.19 23.41 -11.05
N ASP A 237 23.97 22.55 -12.04
CA ASP A 237 25.02 22.24 -13.02
C ASP A 237 25.13 23.46 -13.94
N THR A 238 25.95 24.42 -13.51
CA THR A 238 26.34 25.59 -14.30
C THR A 238 27.31 25.10 -15.36
N LEU A 239 26.83 25.00 -16.59
CA LEU A 239 27.56 24.42 -17.72
C LEU A 239 28.67 25.35 -18.22
N GLY A 240 28.60 26.62 -17.84
CA GLY A 240 29.49 27.72 -18.19
C GLY A 240 28.68 29.00 -18.40
N ASP A 241 29.34 30.04 -18.88
CA ASP A 241 28.71 31.33 -19.21
C ASP A 241 28.43 31.40 -20.72
N ASP A 242 27.33 32.05 -21.09
CA ASP A 242 26.98 32.30 -22.50
C ASP A 242 27.92 33.37 -23.10
N PRO A 243 28.62 33.10 -24.22
CA PRO A 243 29.55 34.06 -24.82
C PRO A 243 28.88 35.32 -25.41
N GLU A 244 27.56 35.33 -25.66
CA GLU A 244 26.85 36.52 -26.14
C GLU A 244 26.38 37.45 -25.00
N THR A 245 25.85 36.89 -23.91
CA THR A 245 25.26 37.68 -22.79
C THR A 245 26.11 37.73 -21.52
N LEU A 246 27.16 36.91 -21.41
CA LEU A 246 27.98 36.70 -20.20
C LEU A 246 27.15 36.29 -18.96
N LEU A 247 26.01 35.63 -19.19
CA LEU A 247 25.16 35.09 -18.13
C LEU A 247 25.40 33.60 -17.92
N PRO A 248 25.35 33.09 -16.68
CA PRO A 248 25.53 31.67 -16.39
C PRO A 248 24.39 30.83 -16.98
N VAL A 249 24.76 29.75 -17.67
CA VAL A 249 23.84 28.76 -18.25
C VAL A 249 23.70 27.62 -17.26
N ILE A 250 22.50 27.46 -16.69
CA ILE A 250 22.25 26.55 -15.57
C ILE A 250 21.24 25.48 -15.95
N ALA A 251 21.62 24.21 -15.78
CA ALA A 251 20.71 23.06 -15.92
C ALA A 251 20.01 22.74 -14.59
N LYS A 252 18.69 22.48 -14.62
CA LYS A 252 17.85 22.24 -13.43
C LYS A 252 16.79 21.16 -13.67
N ALA A 253 16.51 20.36 -12.64
CA ALA A 253 15.39 19.41 -12.63
C ALA A 253 14.07 20.11 -12.23
N GLY A 254 13.18 20.34 -13.19
CA GLY A 254 11.92 21.08 -12.99
C GLY A 254 10.68 20.21 -12.83
N ARG A 255 9.58 20.82 -12.34
CA ARG A 255 8.26 20.18 -12.19
C ARG A 255 7.71 19.58 -13.50
N PHE A 256 8.14 20.09 -14.65
CA PHE A 256 7.68 19.66 -15.98
C PHE A 256 8.72 18.80 -16.74
N GLY A 257 9.83 18.46 -16.09
CA GLY A 257 11.01 17.83 -16.71
C GLY A 257 12.28 18.65 -16.47
N PRO A 258 13.46 18.11 -16.85
CA PRO A 258 14.70 18.87 -16.83
C PRO A 258 14.67 20.03 -17.84
N TYR A 259 15.29 21.15 -17.47
CA TYR A 259 15.34 22.36 -18.28
C TYR A 259 16.65 23.13 -18.07
N VAL A 260 17.04 23.93 -19.06
CA VAL A 260 18.11 24.93 -18.97
C VAL A 260 17.47 26.29 -18.70
N GLN A 261 18.12 27.12 -17.89
CA GLN A 261 17.85 28.57 -17.81
C GLN A 261 19.11 29.40 -18.11
N LEU A 262 18.90 30.58 -18.67
CA LEU A 262 19.93 31.61 -18.87
C LEU A 262 19.81 32.66 -17.77
N GLY A 263 20.91 32.88 -17.04
CA GLY A 263 20.99 33.75 -15.87
C GLY A 263 20.48 33.06 -14.59
N GLU A 264 20.94 33.55 -13.43
CA GLU A 264 20.53 33.04 -12.11
C GLU A 264 19.25 33.73 -11.57
N GLU A 265 18.93 34.92 -12.10
CA GLU A 265 17.79 35.75 -11.65
C GLU A 265 16.42 35.06 -11.78
N THR A 266 15.44 35.60 -11.05
CA THR A 266 14.04 35.15 -11.08
C THR A 266 13.12 36.35 -11.31
N PRO A 267 12.43 36.46 -12.46
CA PRO A 267 12.36 35.48 -13.55
C PRO A 267 13.67 35.39 -14.37
N PRO A 268 14.06 34.19 -14.85
CA PRO A 268 15.23 34.01 -15.72
C PRO A 268 15.01 34.60 -17.11
N VAL A 269 16.09 34.98 -17.80
CA VAL A 269 16.05 35.68 -19.09
C VAL A 269 15.48 34.80 -20.21
N ARG A 270 15.87 33.52 -20.23
CA ARG A 270 15.30 32.48 -21.10
C ARG A 270 15.29 31.13 -20.38
N THR A 271 14.39 30.24 -20.79
CA THR A 271 14.32 28.85 -20.33
C THR A 271 13.97 27.93 -21.48
N ALA A 272 14.65 26.79 -21.59
CA ALA A 272 14.35 25.75 -22.58
C ALA A 272 14.28 24.37 -21.91
N SER A 273 13.23 23.60 -22.19
CA SER A 273 13.14 22.20 -21.74
C SER A 273 14.07 21.32 -22.56
N LEU A 274 14.80 20.40 -21.90
CA LEU A 274 15.59 19.37 -22.59
C LEU A 274 14.68 18.51 -23.47
N PHE A 275 15.25 17.95 -24.53
CA PHE A 275 14.55 16.95 -25.33
C PHE A 275 14.52 15.59 -24.61
N PRO A 276 13.55 14.69 -24.91
CA PRO A 276 13.49 13.36 -24.30
C PRO A 276 14.69 12.44 -24.59
N SER A 277 15.56 12.83 -25.51
CA SER A 277 16.86 12.21 -25.83
C SER A 277 17.99 12.64 -24.89
N ASP A 278 17.89 13.85 -24.33
CA ASP A 278 19.03 14.55 -23.72
C ASP A 278 19.04 14.27 -22.21
N LYS A 279 20.11 13.66 -21.69
CA LYS A 279 20.27 13.44 -20.24
C LYS A 279 20.82 14.71 -19.58
N LEU A 280 20.41 14.96 -18.33
CA LEU A 280 20.92 16.07 -17.53
C LEU A 280 22.43 15.95 -17.26
N GLU A 281 22.89 14.73 -16.96
CA GLU A 281 24.27 14.38 -16.60
C GLU A 281 25.27 14.42 -17.79
N GLU A 282 24.76 14.42 -19.02
CA GLU A 282 25.56 14.39 -20.26
C GLU A 282 25.46 15.72 -21.04
N LEU A 283 24.83 16.74 -20.46
CA LEU A 283 24.53 18.00 -21.12
C LEU A 283 25.76 18.92 -21.20
N THR A 284 26.10 19.38 -22.41
CA THR A 284 27.19 20.35 -22.63
C THR A 284 26.66 21.78 -22.73
N LEU A 285 27.53 22.77 -22.48
CA LEU A 285 27.22 24.19 -22.67
C LEU A 285 26.73 24.47 -24.10
N GLU A 286 27.39 23.91 -25.10
CA GLU A 286 27.03 24.05 -26.51
C GLU A 286 25.59 23.60 -26.78
N ARG A 287 25.22 22.40 -26.31
CA ARG A 287 23.85 21.86 -26.43
C ARG A 287 22.83 22.68 -25.65
N ALA A 288 23.20 23.18 -24.48
CA ALA A 288 22.33 24.07 -23.71
C ALA A 288 22.05 25.40 -24.43
N LEU A 289 23.06 25.95 -25.13
CA LEU A 289 22.92 27.14 -25.99
C LEU A 289 22.12 26.85 -27.27
N GLU A 290 22.14 25.64 -27.82
CA GLU A 290 21.20 25.22 -28.88
C GLU A 290 19.74 25.25 -28.39
N LEU A 291 19.48 24.65 -27.22
CA LEU A 291 18.14 24.57 -26.65
C LEU A 291 17.58 25.98 -26.31
N LEU A 292 18.42 26.89 -25.80
CA LEU A 292 18.06 28.29 -25.49
C LEU A 292 17.76 29.17 -26.72
N LYS A 293 17.97 28.66 -27.94
CA LYS A 293 17.53 29.30 -29.20
C LYS A 293 16.07 28.96 -29.57
N ILE A 294 15.39 28.11 -28.79
CA ILE A 294 13.96 27.83 -28.92
C ILE A 294 13.17 28.83 -28.04
N PRO A 295 12.12 29.52 -28.56
CA PRO A 295 11.53 29.37 -29.88
C PRO A 295 12.36 30.01 -30.99
N ARG A 296 12.51 29.30 -32.10
CA ARG A 296 13.28 29.73 -33.27
C ARG A 296 12.35 30.21 -34.38
N MET A 297 12.63 31.37 -34.97
CA MET A 297 12.03 31.74 -36.26
C MET A 297 12.70 30.91 -37.37
N VAL A 298 11.89 30.27 -38.21
CA VAL A 298 12.36 29.49 -39.38
C VAL A 298 12.43 30.37 -40.63
N GLY A 299 11.51 31.33 -40.74
CA GLY A 299 11.46 32.33 -41.82
C GLY A 299 10.06 32.92 -41.97
N ILE A 300 9.82 33.58 -43.09
CA ILE A 300 8.49 34.07 -43.50
C ILE A 300 8.03 33.20 -44.69
N SER A 301 6.81 32.68 -44.64
CA SER A 301 6.18 31.93 -45.75
C SER A 301 4.75 32.41 -45.95
N GLU A 302 4.37 32.63 -47.22
CA GLU A 302 3.06 33.19 -47.62
C GLU A 302 2.70 34.54 -46.95
N GLY A 303 3.70 35.27 -46.42
CA GLY A 303 3.54 36.55 -45.73
C GLY A 303 3.43 36.46 -44.20
N GLU A 304 3.39 35.26 -43.63
CA GLU A 304 3.32 35.03 -42.18
C GLU A 304 4.66 34.51 -41.62
N GLU A 305 5.00 34.91 -40.39
CA GLU A 305 6.15 34.39 -39.66
C GLU A 305 5.92 32.92 -39.25
N VAL A 306 6.92 32.06 -39.52
CA VAL A 306 6.92 30.67 -39.06
C VAL A 306 7.87 30.47 -37.89
N TRP A 307 7.32 30.01 -36.77
CA TRP A 307 8.02 29.80 -35.51
C TRP A 307 8.02 28.32 -35.09
N ALA A 308 9.18 27.82 -34.67
CA ALA A 308 9.38 26.47 -34.15
C ALA A 308 9.35 26.46 -32.61
N PHE A 309 8.45 25.66 -32.04
CA PHE A 309 8.20 25.56 -30.60
C PHE A 309 8.32 24.12 -30.09
N ASN A 310 8.91 23.94 -28.90
CA ASN A 310 8.79 22.69 -28.13
C ASN A 310 7.55 22.79 -27.22
N GLY A 311 6.59 21.86 -27.36
CA GLY A 311 5.32 21.90 -26.63
C GLY A 311 5.05 20.64 -25.81
N ARG A 312 4.03 20.70 -24.93
CA ARG A 312 3.60 19.57 -24.08
C ARG A 312 3.31 18.27 -24.85
N TYR A 313 3.00 18.36 -26.14
CA TYR A 313 2.66 17.22 -27.00
C TYR A 313 3.74 16.87 -28.02
N GLY A 314 4.94 17.45 -27.88
CA GLY A 314 6.06 17.32 -28.81
C GLY A 314 6.38 18.63 -29.56
N PRO A 315 7.32 18.57 -30.51
CA PRO A 315 7.77 19.71 -31.31
C PRO A 315 6.73 20.08 -32.37
N TYR A 316 6.54 21.38 -32.61
CA TYR A 316 5.61 21.87 -33.62
C TYR A 316 6.04 23.20 -34.23
N LEU A 317 5.66 23.41 -35.50
CA LEU A 317 5.70 24.69 -36.19
C LEU A 317 4.37 25.42 -35.99
N LYS A 318 4.43 26.75 -35.90
CA LYS A 318 3.27 27.65 -35.92
C LYS A 318 3.47 28.72 -37.00
N ARG A 319 2.46 28.94 -37.83
CA ARG A 319 2.37 29.99 -38.85
C ARG A 319 0.97 30.62 -38.73
N GLY A 320 0.89 31.88 -38.31
CA GLY A 320 -0.40 32.51 -37.97
C GLY A 320 -1.16 31.69 -36.93
N ASP A 321 -2.37 31.23 -37.26
CA ASP A 321 -3.16 30.29 -36.45
C ASP A 321 -2.98 28.80 -36.85
N GLU A 322 -2.26 28.49 -37.94
CA GLU A 322 -1.95 27.13 -38.32
C GLU A 322 -0.80 26.53 -37.48
N THR A 323 -0.97 25.28 -37.04
CA THR A 323 0.08 24.53 -36.32
C THR A 323 0.30 23.14 -36.91
N ARG A 324 1.56 22.74 -37.09
CA ARG A 324 1.96 21.44 -37.66
C ARG A 324 2.97 20.75 -36.74
N ASN A 325 2.72 19.48 -36.38
CA ASN A 325 3.66 18.70 -35.55
C ASN A 325 4.89 18.32 -36.38
N LEU A 326 6.07 18.35 -35.76
CA LEU A 326 7.31 17.78 -36.31
C LEU A 326 7.48 16.33 -35.84
N GLY A 327 8.17 15.51 -36.63
CA GLY A 327 8.36 14.08 -36.34
C GLY A 327 9.38 13.77 -35.23
N GLY A 328 10.29 14.69 -34.94
CA GLY A 328 11.34 14.55 -33.94
C GLY A 328 11.80 15.91 -33.40
N HIS A 329 12.42 15.93 -32.21
CA HIS A 329 12.76 17.18 -31.52
C HIS A 329 13.93 17.91 -32.17
N GLU A 330 14.92 17.19 -32.71
CA GLU A 330 16.07 17.77 -33.43
C GLU A 330 15.66 18.58 -34.66
N ALA A 331 14.51 18.28 -35.26
CA ALA A 331 13.95 19.08 -36.36
C ALA A 331 13.69 20.54 -35.95
N LEU A 332 13.49 20.85 -34.66
CA LEU A 332 13.41 22.25 -34.18
C LEU A 332 14.71 23.04 -34.43
N LEU A 333 15.85 22.33 -34.55
CA LEU A 333 17.18 22.91 -34.74
C LEU A 333 17.64 22.85 -36.21
N THR A 334 17.09 21.94 -37.03
CA THR A 334 17.54 21.71 -38.41
C THR A 334 16.54 22.08 -39.51
N ILE A 335 15.23 22.19 -39.22
CA ILE A 335 14.18 22.40 -40.23
C ILE A 335 14.43 23.64 -41.11
N SER A 336 14.34 23.44 -42.43
CA SER A 336 14.41 24.51 -43.43
C SER A 336 13.05 25.12 -43.76
N LEU A 337 13.06 26.24 -44.50
CA LEU A 337 11.84 26.87 -45.01
C LEU A 337 11.14 25.99 -46.06
N GLU A 338 11.90 25.26 -46.89
CA GLU A 338 11.35 24.41 -47.95
C GLU A 338 10.59 23.20 -47.38
N GLU A 339 11.20 22.49 -46.43
CA GLU A 339 10.55 21.37 -45.71
C GLU A 339 9.32 21.85 -44.92
N THR A 340 9.41 23.05 -44.34
CA THR A 340 8.31 23.72 -43.65
C THR A 340 7.12 23.93 -44.59
N GLU A 341 7.32 24.43 -45.81
CA GLU A 341 6.22 24.57 -46.77
C GLU A 341 5.61 23.22 -47.17
N VAL A 342 6.41 22.17 -47.34
CA VAL A 342 5.90 20.82 -47.61
C VAL A 342 5.00 20.32 -46.47
N LEU A 343 5.34 20.63 -45.21
CA LEU A 343 4.52 20.29 -44.03
C LEU A 343 3.25 21.13 -43.91
N PHE A 344 3.22 22.38 -44.39
CA PHE A 344 2.00 23.21 -44.44
C PHE A 344 1.08 22.84 -45.62
N ARG A 345 1.63 22.45 -46.79
CA ARG A 345 0.86 22.02 -47.97
C ARG A 345 0.10 20.70 -47.77
N GLN A 346 0.53 19.85 -46.83
CA GLN A 346 -0.23 18.64 -46.43
C GLN A 346 -1.55 19.01 -45.73
N PRO A 347 -2.57 18.12 -45.68
CA PRO A 347 -3.77 18.37 -44.89
C PRO A 347 -3.50 18.26 -43.37
N ALA A 348 -3.95 19.24 -42.59
CA ALA A 348 -3.72 19.29 -41.15
C ALA A 348 -4.35 18.08 -40.41
N GLN A 349 -3.52 17.22 -39.81
CA GLN A 349 -3.97 16.04 -39.07
C GLN A 349 -4.70 16.40 -37.76
N ARG A 350 -6.04 16.56 -37.85
CA ARG A 350 -6.92 16.78 -36.69
C ARG A 350 -6.98 15.55 -35.77
N ARG A 351 -6.03 15.48 -34.83
CA ARG A 351 -5.90 14.46 -33.78
C ARG A 351 -7.13 14.40 -32.86
N GLY A 352 -8.17 13.66 -33.26
CA GLY A 352 -9.36 13.46 -32.43
C GLY A 352 -10.57 12.78 -33.10
N ARG A 353 -10.69 12.83 -34.44
CA ARG A 353 -11.72 12.08 -35.16
C ARG A 353 -11.11 10.80 -35.75
N GLY A 354 -11.21 9.70 -35.01
CA GLY A 354 -11.06 8.37 -35.62
C GLY A 354 -12.08 8.16 -36.73
N PRO A 355 -11.89 7.15 -37.62
CA PRO A 355 -12.81 6.90 -38.72
C PRO A 355 -14.25 6.82 -38.24
N SER A 356 -15.17 7.41 -39.00
CA SER A 356 -16.60 7.45 -38.68
C SER A 356 -17.10 6.04 -38.41
N GLN A 357 -17.68 5.81 -37.24
CA GLN A 357 -18.12 4.49 -36.78
C GLN A 357 -18.97 3.81 -37.85
N SER A 358 -18.43 2.76 -38.46
CA SER A 358 -19.12 2.00 -39.48
C SER A 358 -20.41 1.42 -38.92
N VAL A 359 -21.48 1.55 -39.70
CA VAL A 359 -22.70 0.77 -39.51
C VAL A 359 -22.37 -0.63 -40.00
N VAL A 360 -22.58 -1.62 -39.13
CA VAL A 360 -22.29 -3.04 -39.39
C VAL A 360 -23.54 -3.73 -39.93
N GLN A 361 -24.71 -3.34 -39.42
CA GLN A 361 -26.02 -3.85 -39.82
C GLN A 361 -27.10 -2.83 -39.45
N THR A 362 -28.21 -2.81 -40.18
CA THR A 362 -29.38 -1.97 -39.89
C THR A 362 -30.61 -2.86 -39.80
N PHE A 363 -31.46 -2.62 -38.79
CA PHE A 363 -32.72 -3.33 -38.58
C PHE A 363 -33.89 -2.35 -38.73
N GLU A 364 -34.71 -2.58 -39.75
CA GLU A 364 -35.93 -1.80 -40.02
C GLU A 364 -37.15 -2.40 -39.28
N PHE A 365 -38.11 -1.55 -38.94
CA PHE A 365 -39.32 -1.92 -38.21
C PHE A 365 -40.46 -0.97 -38.64
N GLU A 366 -41.68 -1.47 -38.85
CA GLU A 366 -42.79 -0.67 -39.39
C GLU A 366 -43.24 0.48 -38.45
N ASP A 367 -43.12 0.29 -37.12
CA ASP A 367 -43.60 1.24 -36.10
C ASP A 367 -42.58 2.33 -35.68
N ARG A 368 -41.33 2.33 -36.20
CA ARG A 368 -40.24 3.14 -35.62
C ARG A 368 -39.08 3.41 -36.57
N LYS A 369 -38.21 4.33 -36.16
CA LYS A 369 -36.88 4.55 -36.76
C LYS A 369 -36.04 3.26 -36.73
N PRO A 370 -35.17 3.05 -37.74
CA PRO A 370 -34.33 1.86 -37.84
C PRO A 370 -33.21 1.85 -36.78
N ILE A 371 -32.86 0.65 -36.30
CA ILE A 371 -31.79 0.46 -35.32
C ILE A 371 -30.49 0.09 -36.05
N GLU A 372 -29.46 0.91 -35.89
CA GLU A 372 -28.12 0.64 -36.41
C GLU A 372 -27.28 -0.14 -35.39
N LEU A 373 -26.62 -1.21 -35.83
CA LEU A 373 -25.51 -1.84 -35.13
C LEU A 373 -24.21 -1.14 -35.54
N ARG A 374 -23.45 -0.58 -34.58
CA ARG A 374 -22.24 0.21 -34.85
C ARG A 374 -21.03 -0.26 -34.05
N ALA A 375 -19.85 -0.17 -34.65
CA ALA A 375 -18.58 -0.46 -33.97
C ALA A 375 -18.16 0.70 -33.04
N GLY A 376 -18.15 0.45 -31.73
CA GLY A 376 -17.77 1.44 -30.71
C GLY A 376 -16.45 1.14 -30.01
N ARG A 377 -15.83 2.17 -29.40
CA ARG A 377 -14.58 2.04 -28.59
C ARG A 377 -14.70 1.04 -27.42
N PHE A 378 -15.93 0.76 -26.97
CA PHE A 378 -16.23 -0.13 -25.84
C PHE A 378 -16.91 -1.44 -26.28
N GLY A 379 -16.84 -1.79 -27.57
CA GLY A 379 -17.55 -2.92 -28.18
C GLY A 379 -18.65 -2.49 -29.16
N PRO A 380 -19.28 -3.46 -29.85
CA PRO A 380 -20.43 -3.19 -30.71
C PRO A 380 -21.63 -2.73 -29.89
N TYR A 381 -22.41 -1.80 -30.45
CA TYR A 381 -23.59 -1.25 -29.79
C TYR A 381 -24.72 -0.98 -30.78
N LEU A 382 -25.95 -1.15 -30.32
CA LEU A 382 -27.18 -0.84 -31.03
C LEU A 382 -27.56 0.62 -30.75
N THR A 383 -28.01 1.36 -31.76
CA THR A 383 -28.47 2.74 -31.63
C THR A 383 -29.69 3.07 -32.48
N ASP A 384 -30.58 3.87 -31.91
CA ASP A 384 -31.74 4.50 -32.57
C ASP A 384 -31.51 6.03 -32.70
N GLY A 385 -30.24 6.45 -32.71
CA GLY A 385 -29.80 7.86 -32.59
C GLY A 385 -30.03 8.48 -31.20
N GLU A 386 -31.14 8.15 -30.53
CA GLU A 386 -31.56 8.71 -29.24
C GLU A 386 -31.14 7.83 -28.04
N LEU A 387 -31.08 6.51 -28.21
CA LEU A 387 -30.65 5.54 -27.20
C LEU A 387 -29.54 4.64 -27.74
N ASN A 388 -28.57 4.32 -26.90
CA ASN A 388 -27.48 3.38 -27.19
C ASN A 388 -27.51 2.20 -26.21
N ALA A 389 -27.49 0.96 -26.71
CA ALA A 389 -27.34 -0.27 -25.92
C ALA A 389 -26.08 -1.04 -26.34
N TYR A 390 -25.18 -1.29 -25.40
CA TYR A 390 -23.99 -2.12 -25.65
C TYR A 390 -24.33 -3.62 -25.59
N ILE A 391 -23.83 -4.37 -26.55
CA ILE A 391 -23.89 -5.84 -26.57
C ILE A 391 -22.81 -6.38 -25.61
N ARG A 392 -23.07 -7.49 -24.91
CA ARG A 392 -22.09 -8.09 -24.00
C ARG A 392 -21.01 -8.83 -24.79
N LYS A 393 -19.84 -9.02 -24.18
CA LYS A 393 -18.72 -9.76 -24.79
C LYS A 393 -19.06 -11.23 -25.10
N ASP A 394 -20.12 -11.73 -24.47
CA ASP A 394 -20.57 -13.13 -24.49
C ASP A 394 -21.81 -13.33 -25.40
N GLU A 395 -22.26 -12.27 -26.08
CA GLU A 395 -23.40 -12.25 -27.01
C GLU A 395 -22.87 -12.01 -28.44
N ASP A 396 -23.16 -12.89 -29.40
CA ASP A 396 -22.70 -12.72 -30.80
C ASP A 396 -23.52 -11.64 -31.52
N PRO A 397 -22.91 -10.52 -31.97
CA PRO A 397 -23.63 -9.43 -32.62
C PRO A 397 -24.20 -9.81 -34.00
N ALA A 398 -23.71 -10.86 -34.66
CA ALA A 398 -24.16 -11.28 -35.99
C ALA A 398 -25.39 -12.21 -35.97
N ALA A 399 -25.72 -12.78 -34.80
CA ALA A 399 -26.80 -13.76 -34.65
C ALA A 399 -28.14 -13.16 -34.16
N LEU A 400 -28.18 -11.85 -33.88
CA LEU A 400 -29.30 -11.17 -33.24
C LEU A 400 -30.54 -11.06 -34.15
N LYS A 401 -31.71 -11.46 -33.65
CA LYS A 401 -33.00 -11.29 -34.35
C LYS A 401 -33.63 -9.93 -34.03
N ALA A 402 -34.43 -9.39 -34.96
CA ALA A 402 -35.08 -8.08 -34.82
C ALA A 402 -35.87 -7.91 -33.50
N ASP A 403 -36.59 -8.94 -33.05
CA ASP A 403 -37.30 -8.93 -31.76
C ASP A 403 -36.36 -8.84 -30.55
N GLU A 404 -35.22 -9.53 -30.59
CA GLU A 404 -34.21 -9.54 -29.51
C GLU A 404 -33.51 -8.17 -29.45
N VAL A 405 -33.18 -7.59 -30.62
CA VAL A 405 -32.65 -6.22 -30.75
C VAL A 405 -33.62 -5.20 -30.12
N ARG A 406 -34.93 -5.34 -30.37
CA ARG A 406 -35.97 -4.49 -29.76
C ARG A 406 -35.98 -4.59 -28.22
N VAL A 407 -35.94 -5.81 -27.66
CA VAL A 407 -35.90 -6.01 -26.20
C VAL A 407 -34.60 -5.46 -25.61
N MET A 408 -33.44 -5.74 -26.22
CA MET A 408 -32.15 -5.26 -25.73
C MET A 408 -32.06 -3.73 -25.68
N LEU A 409 -32.60 -3.01 -26.68
CA LEU A 409 -32.62 -1.55 -26.64
C LEU A 409 -33.57 -1.00 -25.57
N LEU A 410 -34.72 -1.65 -25.32
CA LEU A 410 -35.67 -1.24 -24.27
C LEU A 410 -35.14 -1.50 -22.85
N GLU A 411 -34.48 -2.64 -22.61
CA GLU A 411 -33.93 -2.99 -21.29
C GLU A 411 -32.60 -2.27 -20.99
N ARG A 412 -31.72 -2.12 -21.99
CA ARG A 412 -30.32 -1.73 -21.81
C ARG A 412 -29.97 -0.36 -22.40
N GLY A 413 -30.87 0.19 -23.23
CA GLY A 413 -30.69 1.47 -23.90
C GLY A 413 -30.56 2.62 -22.91
N LYS A 414 -29.54 3.46 -23.12
CA LYS A 414 -29.31 4.68 -22.34
C LYS A 414 -29.07 5.84 -23.30
N PRO A 415 -29.57 7.05 -23.01
CA PRO A 415 -29.27 8.20 -23.84
C PRO A 415 -27.74 8.41 -23.89
N PRO A 416 -27.17 8.81 -25.05
CA PRO A 416 -25.74 9.03 -25.16
C PRO A 416 -25.31 10.06 -24.13
N LYS A 417 -24.37 9.69 -23.25
CA LYS A 417 -23.82 10.63 -22.26
C LYS A 417 -23.18 11.81 -23.00
N ALA A 418 -23.88 12.95 -23.00
CA ALA A 418 -23.33 14.22 -23.42
C ALA A 418 -22.00 14.43 -22.69
N LYS A 419 -20.94 14.81 -23.43
CA LYS A 419 -19.64 15.09 -22.83
C LYS A 419 -19.77 16.33 -21.94
N THR A 420 -19.96 16.11 -20.64
CA THR A 420 -19.81 17.16 -19.62
C THR A 420 -18.34 17.60 -19.62
N SER A 421 -18.04 18.61 -20.44
CA SER A 421 -16.77 19.31 -20.39
C SER A 421 -16.61 19.90 -18.98
N SER A 422 -15.63 19.41 -18.23
CA SER A 422 -15.25 19.94 -16.92
C SER A 422 -14.52 21.28 -17.09
N ALA A 423 -15.24 22.29 -17.59
CA ALA A 423 -14.76 23.64 -17.73
C ALA A 423 -14.65 24.28 -16.34
N VAL A 424 -13.41 24.41 -15.85
CA VAL A 424 -13.12 25.19 -14.65
C VAL A 424 -13.30 26.67 -15.01
N GLY A 425 -14.32 27.31 -14.44
CA GLY A 425 -14.62 28.72 -14.63
C GLY A 425 -15.40 29.29 -13.45
N SER A 426 -14.80 30.19 -12.69
CA SER A 426 -15.36 30.75 -11.45
C SER A 426 -16.32 31.92 -11.73
N ALA A 427 -17.63 31.62 -11.82
CA ALA A 427 -18.68 32.62 -12.01
C ALA A 427 -19.57 32.80 -10.76
N LYS A 428 -19.14 33.75 -9.90
CA LYS A 428 -19.91 34.58 -8.95
C LYS A 428 -21.43 34.30 -8.84
N LYS A 429 -21.87 33.57 -7.79
CA LYS A 429 -23.29 33.49 -7.41
C LYS A 429 -23.68 34.64 -6.48
N THR A 430 -24.41 35.61 -7.02
CA THR A 430 -25.50 36.27 -6.26
C THR A 430 -26.74 35.38 -6.31
N GLY A 431 -27.72 35.54 -5.41
CA GLY A 431 -28.85 34.61 -5.37
C GLY A 431 -30.10 35.16 -4.70
N THR A 432 -31.22 34.48 -4.95
CA THR A 432 -32.50 34.77 -4.29
C THR A 432 -33.35 33.52 -4.04
N LYS A 433 -34.00 33.55 -2.88
CA LYS A 433 -35.04 32.72 -2.24
C LYS A 433 -35.81 31.62 -3.02
N LYS A 434 -35.97 30.50 -2.29
CA LYS A 434 -37.09 29.50 -2.20
C LYS A 434 -38.52 30.13 -2.33
N PRO A 435 -39.64 29.37 -2.55
CA PRO A 435 -40.06 28.27 -1.65
C PRO A 435 -40.93 27.06 -2.19
N THR A 436 -40.84 25.92 -1.46
CA THR A 436 -41.88 24.83 -1.27
C THR A 436 -42.35 24.01 -2.50
N SER A 437 -42.93 22.79 -2.38
CA SER A 437 -43.45 21.97 -1.25
C SER A 437 -43.02 20.48 -1.32
N LYS A 438 -43.00 19.67 -0.23
CA LYS A 438 -43.98 18.60 0.20
C LYS A 438 -44.69 17.83 -0.95
N SER A 439 -44.92 16.50 -0.90
CA SER A 439 -44.82 15.46 0.16
C SER A 439 -44.42 14.06 -0.40
N ALA A 440 -43.93 13.06 0.37
CA ALA A 440 -44.67 11.94 1.03
C ALA A 440 -45.71 11.19 0.14
N SER A 441 -45.90 9.86 0.18
CA SER A 441 -45.21 8.71 0.84
C SER A 441 -45.85 7.35 0.42
N SER A 442 -45.50 6.23 1.10
CA SER A 442 -46.00 4.84 0.96
C SER A 442 -45.60 4.09 -0.34
N SER A 443 -45.17 2.82 -0.40
CA SER A 443 -45.09 1.63 0.51
C SER A 443 -46.14 0.53 0.27
N LYS A 444 -45.75 -0.70 0.72
CA LYS A 444 -46.45 -2.01 0.63
C LYS A 444 -46.42 -2.73 -0.73
N VAL A 445 -46.54 -4.07 -0.81
CA VAL A 445 -45.97 -5.23 -0.04
C VAL A 445 -46.52 -6.55 -0.61
N SER A 446 -45.78 -7.67 -0.48
CA SER A 446 -46.27 -9.08 -0.62
C SER A 446 -46.73 -9.57 -2.03
N SER A 447 -46.77 -10.87 -2.38
CA SER A 447 -46.05 -12.06 -1.85
C SER A 447 -46.25 -13.34 -2.72
N SER A 448 -45.22 -14.19 -2.79
CA SER A 448 -45.31 -15.67 -2.92
C SER A 448 -45.88 -16.24 -4.26
N LYS A 449 -45.91 -17.56 -4.58
CA LYS A 449 -45.57 -18.78 -3.81
C LYS A 449 -45.29 -20.02 -4.71
N ALA A 450 -44.12 -20.66 -4.57
CA ALA A 450 -43.84 -22.08 -4.91
C ALA A 450 -44.13 -22.56 -6.38
N ARG A 451 -43.92 -23.82 -6.82
CA ARG A 451 -43.41 -25.06 -6.18
C ARG A 451 -42.62 -25.92 -7.19
N ALA A 452 -41.63 -26.67 -6.71
CA ALA A 452 -40.69 -27.49 -7.50
C ALA A 452 -41.24 -28.81 -8.06
N LYS A 453 -40.47 -29.45 -8.97
CA LYS A 453 -40.05 -30.86 -8.82
C LYS A 453 -38.69 -31.20 -9.48
N LYS A 454 -38.21 -32.40 -9.15
CA LYS A 454 -36.90 -33.08 -9.37
C LYS A 454 -37.25 -34.50 -9.93
N PRO A 455 -36.41 -35.57 -10.01
CA PRO A 455 -34.94 -35.71 -9.94
C PRO A 455 -34.31 -36.73 -10.93
N ALA A 456 -32.97 -36.87 -10.93
CA ALA A 456 -32.17 -38.14 -10.96
C ALA A 456 -30.66 -37.82 -11.16
N ALA A 457 -29.66 -38.65 -10.81
CA ALA A 457 -29.48 -39.61 -9.71
C ALA A 457 -27.96 -39.87 -9.49
N LYS A 458 -27.55 -40.40 -8.31
CA LYS A 458 -26.19 -40.94 -8.04
C LYS A 458 -26.24 -42.47 -8.02
N PRO A 459 -25.09 -43.17 -8.12
CA PRO A 459 -24.52 -43.89 -6.95
C PRO A 459 -22.98 -43.68 -6.79
N SER A 460 -22.27 -44.09 -5.72
CA SER A 460 -22.67 -44.39 -4.32
C SER A 460 -21.48 -44.61 -3.35
N SER A 461 -21.60 -44.06 -2.13
CA SER A 461 -21.29 -44.70 -0.81
C SER A 461 -19.80 -44.84 -0.33
N SER A 462 -19.48 -44.87 0.98
CA SER A 462 -20.28 -45.40 2.12
C SER A 462 -20.29 -44.69 3.51
N VAL A 463 -19.55 -45.16 4.54
CA VAL A 463 -20.00 -45.31 5.97
C VAL A 463 -18.77 -45.40 6.92
N ARG A 464 -18.69 -45.08 8.24
CA ARG A 464 -19.52 -44.65 9.43
C ARG A 464 -18.54 -43.95 10.44
N LYS A 465 -18.81 -43.21 11.55
CA LYS A 465 -19.94 -42.79 12.44
C LYS A 465 -20.54 -43.78 13.48
N PRO A 466 -21.02 -43.36 14.68
CA PRO A 466 -20.80 -42.08 15.45
C PRO A 466 -20.86 -42.13 17.03
N VAL A 467 -20.55 -40.99 17.69
CA VAL A 467 -21.11 -40.40 18.96
C VAL A 467 -20.64 -38.90 19.05
N SER A 468 -21.17 -37.84 19.73
CA SER A 468 -22.23 -37.49 20.73
C SER A 468 -21.89 -37.63 22.24
N SER A 469 -22.11 -36.68 23.18
CA SER A 469 -22.65 -35.28 23.21
C SER A 469 -22.16 -34.57 24.53
N ALA A 470 -22.55 -33.39 25.08
CA ALA A 470 -23.64 -32.40 24.91
C ALA A 470 -23.19 -30.98 25.46
N ALA A 471 -23.79 -29.82 25.12
CA ALA A 471 -24.84 -29.01 25.83
C ALA A 471 -24.45 -28.36 27.20
N ARG A 472 -24.93 -27.17 27.66
CA ARG A 472 -26.04 -26.26 27.26
C ARG A 472 -25.95 -24.84 27.96
N ALA A 473 -26.74 -23.83 27.50
CA ALA A 473 -27.21 -22.60 28.22
C ALA A 473 -26.16 -21.47 28.51
N LYS A 474 -26.36 -20.12 28.38
CA LYS A 474 -27.44 -19.09 28.59
C LYS A 474 -27.22 -18.26 29.90
N THR A 475 -27.38 -16.93 30.04
CA THR A 475 -27.64 -15.78 29.10
C THR A 475 -27.51 -14.38 29.79
N VAL A 476 -27.20 -13.31 29.01
CA VAL A 476 -27.60 -11.86 29.16
C VAL A 476 -26.95 -10.94 30.24
N LYS A 477 -26.14 -9.97 29.73
CA LYS A 477 -26.03 -8.50 29.96
C LYS A 477 -26.10 -7.88 31.39
N ALA A 478 -25.11 -7.03 31.69
CA ALA A 478 -24.99 -6.17 32.88
C ALA A 478 -25.29 -4.65 32.65
N PRO A 479 -25.46 -3.85 33.73
CA PRO A 479 -25.21 -2.40 33.79
C PRO A 479 -23.79 -2.06 34.34
N PRO A 480 -23.32 -0.78 34.35
CA PRO A 480 -21.91 -0.48 34.00
C PRO A 480 -21.07 0.35 35.02
N ALA A 481 -19.88 0.76 34.54
CA ALA A 481 -18.78 1.53 35.19
C ALA A 481 -17.76 0.65 35.95
N GLU A 482 -16.49 1.04 36.15
CA GLU A 482 -15.81 2.33 35.92
C GLU A 482 -14.34 2.16 35.45
N LYS A 483 -13.57 3.25 35.27
CA LYS A 483 -12.19 3.25 34.74
C LYS A 483 -11.21 2.54 35.69
N SER A 484 -10.73 1.35 35.34
CA SER A 484 -9.83 0.56 36.21
C SER A 484 -8.39 1.11 36.25
N ALA A 485 -7.92 1.50 37.44
CA ALA A 485 -6.52 1.76 37.73
C ALA A 485 -5.65 0.49 37.63
N LYS A 486 -4.31 0.65 37.68
CA LYS A 486 -3.38 -0.49 37.77
C LYS A 486 -3.63 -1.26 39.07
N VAL A 487 -3.79 -2.58 38.96
CA VAL A 487 -4.03 -3.49 40.08
C VAL A 487 -2.71 -3.85 40.75
N ASP A 488 -2.62 -3.67 42.07
CA ASP A 488 -1.44 -4.03 42.86
C ASP A 488 -1.52 -5.46 43.42
N TRP A 489 -0.41 -5.98 43.95
CA TRP A 489 -0.39 -7.30 44.59
C TRP A 489 -1.29 -7.38 45.82
N GLY A 490 -1.38 -6.31 46.64
CA GLY A 490 -2.28 -6.28 47.81
C GLY A 490 -3.74 -6.53 47.43
N ASP A 491 -4.20 -5.88 46.34
CA ASP A 491 -5.53 -6.04 45.75
C ASP A 491 -5.80 -7.48 45.28
N LEU A 492 -4.81 -8.14 44.65
CA LEU A 492 -4.94 -9.52 44.19
C LEU A 492 -4.87 -10.55 45.34
N LYS A 493 -4.18 -10.23 46.43
CA LYS A 493 -3.91 -11.14 47.56
C LYS A 493 -5.19 -11.55 48.30
N VAL A 494 -6.24 -10.73 48.26
CA VAL A 494 -7.57 -11.04 48.80
C VAL A 494 -8.21 -12.26 48.10
N HIS A 495 -7.86 -12.51 46.83
CA HIS A 495 -8.49 -13.55 46.00
C HIS A 495 -7.74 -14.89 45.98
N LEU A 496 -6.77 -15.11 46.88
CA LEU A 496 -6.00 -16.37 47.00
C LEU A 496 -6.86 -17.62 47.32
N SER A 497 -8.12 -17.44 47.68
CA SER A 497 -9.12 -18.52 47.85
C SER A 497 -9.50 -19.21 46.53
N VAL A 498 -9.35 -18.54 45.39
CA VAL A 498 -9.66 -19.06 44.04
C VAL A 498 -8.55 -19.99 43.51
N LEU A 499 -7.43 -20.10 44.23
CA LEU A 499 -6.29 -20.94 43.89
C LEU A 499 -6.27 -22.25 44.69
N THR A 500 -5.79 -23.32 44.05
CA THR A 500 -5.43 -24.57 44.74
C THR A 500 -4.22 -24.36 45.68
N ASP A 501 -4.00 -25.23 46.66
CA ASP A 501 -2.94 -25.01 47.66
C ASP A 501 -1.52 -25.04 47.08
N LEU A 502 -1.28 -25.78 45.99
CA LEU A 502 -0.02 -25.74 45.25
C LEU A 502 0.17 -24.40 44.54
N GLU A 503 -0.88 -23.91 43.88
CA GLU A 503 -0.90 -22.60 43.22
C GLU A 503 -0.71 -21.45 44.22
N ARG A 504 -1.36 -21.54 45.38
CA ARG A 504 -1.23 -20.55 46.47
C ARG A 504 0.21 -20.49 46.98
N LYS A 505 0.83 -21.65 47.30
CA LYS A 505 2.23 -21.72 47.75
C LYS A 505 3.21 -21.19 46.70
N LEU A 506 2.97 -21.47 45.41
CA LEU A 506 3.80 -20.97 44.31
C LEU A 506 3.72 -19.44 44.18
N ILE A 507 2.52 -18.85 44.25
CA ILE A 507 2.40 -17.39 44.07
C ILE A 507 2.85 -16.59 45.30
N THR A 508 2.62 -17.08 46.53
CA THR A 508 3.09 -16.37 47.73
C THR A 508 4.62 -16.38 47.82
N SER A 509 5.29 -17.51 47.51
CA SER A 509 6.75 -17.53 47.49
C SER A 509 7.37 -16.68 46.36
N ILE A 510 6.65 -16.47 45.24
CA ILE A 510 7.10 -15.56 44.18
C ILE A 510 6.83 -14.09 44.52
N ARG A 511 5.70 -13.77 45.17
CA ARG A 511 5.22 -12.37 45.34
C ARG A 511 5.42 -11.78 46.74
N ASP A 512 5.42 -12.60 47.78
CA ASP A 512 5.69 -12.18 49.15
C ASP A 512 7.18 -12.38 49.49
N ASP A 513 7.77 -13.54 49.19
CA ASP A 513 9.20 -13.79 49.44
C ASP A 513 10.14 -13.27 48.31
N GLY A 514 9.59 -12.82 47.18
CA GLY A 514 10.35 -12.32 46.03
C GLY A 514 11.20 -13.36 45.26
N LYS A 515 11.00 -14.66 45.49
CA LYS A 515 11.81 -15.74 44.89
C LYS A 515 11.44 -15.96 43.42
N LYS A 516 12.35 -16.50 42.60
CA LYS A 516 12.00 -16.87 41.22
C LYS A 516 11.20 -18.17 41.23
N ALA A 517 10.32 -18.33 40.24
CA ALA A 517 9.62 -19.59 40.00
C ALA A 517 10.59 -20.78 39.77
N GLU A 518 11.81 -20.48 39.33
CA GLU A 518 12.90 -21.45 39.10
C GLU A 518 13.41 -22.06 40.40
N ASP A 519 13.63 -21.22 41.43
CA ASP A 519 14.13 -21.62 42.74
C ASP A 519 13.07 -22.36 43.56
N VAL A 520 11.79 -22.02 43.36
CA VAL A 520 10.65 -22.57 44.08
C VAL A 520 10.20 -23.92 43.52
N ALA A 521 10.32 -24.15 42.20
CA ALA A 521 9.75 -25.33 41.54
C ALA A 521 10.20 -26.69 42.14
N PRO A 522 11.50 -26.92 42.44
CA PRO A 522 11.94 -28.18 43.04
C PRO A 522 11.30 -28.44 44.41
N GLY A 523 11.17 -27.41 45.24
CA GLY A 523 10.55 -27.50 46.57
C GLY A 523 9.03 -27.76 46.57
N LEU A 524 8.38 -27.64 45.41
CA LEU A 524 6.97 -27.98 45.21
C LEU A 524 6.77 -29.26 44.36
N GLY A 525 7.84 -29.98 44.02
CA GLY A 525 7.77 -31.15 43.14
C GLY A 525 7.35 -30.82 41.70
N LEU A 526 7.63 -29.59 41.25
CA LEU A 526 7.26 -29.09 39.92
C LEU A 526 8.50 -28.96 39.03
N GLU A 527 8.32 -29.25 37.74
CA GLU A 527 9.27 -28.90 36.71
C GLU A 527 9.29 -27.38 36.49
N VAL A 528 10.46 -26.79 36.24
CA VAL A 528 10.64 -25.32 36.10
C VAL A 528 9.75 -24.72 34.99
N ALA A 529 9.63 -25.38 33.84
CA ALA A 529 8.75 -24.92 32.76
C ALA A 529 7.26 -24.91 33.19
N LYS A 530 6.84 -25.98 33.87
CA LYS A 530 5.48 -26.13 34.42
C LYS A 530 5.18 -25.09 35.51
N ALA A 531 6.15 -24.77 36.38
CA ALA A 531 6.02 -23.72 37.39
C ALA A 531 5.89 -22.32 36.78
N LYS A 532 6.69 -21.98 35.76
CA LYS A 532 6.56 -20.72 35.01
C LYS A 532 5.18 -20.60 34.34
N GLY A 533 4.72 -21.65 33.68
CA GLY A 533 3.38 -21.70 33.07
C GLY A 533 2.26 -21.55 34.11
N MET A 534 2.37 -22.24 35.25
CA MET A 534 1.41 -22.16 36.36
C MET A 534 1.35 -20.74 36.95
N ALA A 535 2.49 -20.08 37.18
CA ALA A 535 2.54 -18.70 37.68
C ALA A 535 1.79 -17.70 36.76
N LEU A 536 1.88 -17.88 35.43
CA LEU A 536 1.11 -17.08 34.47
C LEU A 536 -0.40 -17.33 34.58
N GLN A 537 -0.81 -18.60 34.71
CA GLN A 537 -2.24 -18.97 34.86
C GLN A 537 -2.82 -18.49 36.20
N ILE A 538 -2.04 -18.53 37.28
CA ILE A 538 -2.41 -17.95 38.57
C ILE A 538 -2.68 -16.44 38.45
N SER A 539 -1.79 -15.71 37.77
CA SER A 539 -1.98 -14.28 37.51
C SER A 539 -3.29 -14.00 36.76
N LYS A 540 -3.64 -14.83 35.76
CA LYS A 540 -4.92 -14.75 35.05
C LYS A 540 -6.11 -15.03 35.97
N LYS A 541 -6.08 -16.11 36.77
CA LYS A 541 -7.13 -16.46 37.76
C LYS A 541 -7.38 -15.33 38.76
N LEU A 542 -6.33 -14.76 39.36
CA LEU A 542 -6.46 -13.69 40.34
C LEU A 542 -7.00 -12.40 39.72
N ASN A 543 -6.53 -12.01 38.53
CA ASN A 543 -7.08 -10.84 37.81
C ASN A 543 -8.55 -11.05 37.40
N GLN A 544 -8.95 -12.27 37.05
CA GLN A 544 -10.35 -12.59 36.76
C GLN A 544 -11.22 -12.52 38.02
N ALA A 545 -10.75 -13.08 39.14
CA ALA A 545 -11.45 -13.03 40.43
C ALA A 545 -11.63 -11.59 40.95
N TYR A 546 -10.58 -10.77 40.84
CA TYR A 546 -10.62 -9.36 41.21
C TYR A 546 -11.59 -8.54 40.35
N ARG A 547 -11.64 -8.79 39.03
CA ARG A 547 -12.63 -8.16 38.14
C ARG A 547 -14.06 -8.59 38.50
N ALA A 548 -14.27 -9.88 38.77
CA ALA A 548 -15.55 -10.44 39.20
C ALA A 548 -15.96 -10.06 40.64
N ALA A 549 -15.12 -9.32 41.36
CA ALA A 549 -15.43 -8.71 42.66
C ALA A 549 -15.63 -7.18 42.57
N ARG A 550 -15.55 -6.59 41.37
CA ARG A 550 -15.71 -5.15 41.12
C ARG A 550 -16.79 -4.79 40.10
N GLY A 551 -17.43 -5.77 39.46
CA GLY A 551 -18.57 -5.61 38.54
C GLY A 551 -19.46 -6.83 38.56
#